data_AF-A0A1C5QYE7-F1
#
_entry.id   AF-A0A1C5QYE7-F1
#
_cell.length_a   1.000
_cell.length_b   1.000
_cell.length_c   1.000
_cell.angle_alpha   90.00
_cell.angle_beta   90.00
_cell.angle_gamma   90.00
#
_symmetry.space_group_name_H-M   'P 1'
#
loop_
_entity.id
_entity.type
_entity.pdbx_description
1 polymer ?
#
loop_
_entity_poly.entity_id
_entity_poly.type
_entity_poly.pdbx_seq_one_letter_code
_entity_poly.pdbx_strand_id
1 'polypeptide(L)'
;MKKQKNSKHSNASVANIYKLDGMVAVQNAITFGLQMISKCGFSQRNIVIVALSLSVGLGFTQCENLFAIFPQIIQTVFAQKCVAVVFIVAIVLNLILPKNMEA
;
A
#
# COMPACT_ATOMS: atom_id res chain seq x y z
N MET A 1 -34.12 33.79 2.50
CA MET A 1 -34.05 32.38 2.06
C MET A 1 -33.60 32.32 0.60
N LYS A 2 -32.42 31.75 0.31
CA LYS A 2 -32.17 30.78 -0.79
C LYS A 2 -30.67 30.52 -0.96
N LYS A 3 -30.31 29.25 -0.75
CA LYS A 3 -29.02 28.57 -0.95
C LYS A 3 -28.51 28.69 -2.40
N GLN A 4 -27.21 28.96 -2.55
CA GLN A 4 -26.35 28.43 -3.62
C GLN A 4 -25.07 27.94 -2.93
N LYS A 5 -24.99 26.69 -2.48
CA LYS A 5 -24.61 25.48 -3.25
C LYS A 5 -23.17 25.54 -3.77
N ASN A 6 -22.23 25.33 -2.84
CA ASN A 6 -21.17 24.31 -2.89
C ASN A 6 -20.72 23.87 -4.31
N SER A 7 -19.75 24.58 -4.89
CA SER A 7 -18.95 24.13 -6.04
C SER A 7 -17.71 25.03 -6.22
N LYS A 8 -16.74 24.93 -5.30
CA LYS A 8 -15.37 25.44 -5.52
C LYS A 8 -14.34 24.38 -5.10
N HIS A 9 -14.53 23.15 -5.56
CA HIS A 9 -13.50 22.11 -5.53
C HIS A 9 -13.33 21.52 -6.93
N SER A 10 -13.13 22.40 -7.91
CA SER A 10 -12.82 22.06 -9.29
C SER A 10 -11.89 23.12 -9.83
N ASN A 11 -10.69 23.23 -9.24
CA ASN A 11 -9.51 23.96 -9.74
C ASN A 11 -8.29 23.68 -8.83
N ALA A 12 -8.09 22.44 -8.37
CA ALA A 12 -6.76 22.02 -7.89
C ALA A 12 -5.90 21.82 -9.15
N SER A 13 -5.50 22.95 -9.71
CA SER A 13 -4.85 23.09 -11.00
C SER A 13 -3.65 22.15 -11.12
N VAL A 14 -3.61 21.40 -12.22
CA VAL A 14 -2.46 20.60 -12.67
C VAL A 14 -1.16 21.43 -12.79
N ALA A 15 -1.24 22.75 -12.69
CA ALA A 15 -0.07 23.62 -12.53
C ALA A 15 0.68 23.43 -11.20
N ASN A 16 0.06 22.86 -10.16
CA ASN A 16 0.69 22.65 -8.84
C ASN A 16 1.31 21.25 -8.64
N ILE A 17 1.01 20.27 -9.50
CA ILE A 17 1.63 18.93 -9.43
C ILE A 17 3.09 18.93 -9.90
N TYR A 18 3.52 19.94 -10.67
CA TYR A 18 4.94 20.16 -11.04
C TYR A 18 5.71 21.01 -10.03
N LYS A 19 5.04 21.56 -9.01
CA LYS A 19 5.65 22.30 -7.87
C LYS A 19 6.06 21.35 -6.73
N LEU A 20 5.85 20.05 -6.91
CA LEU A 20 6.34 19.00 -6.00
C LEU A 20 7.83 18.78 -6.27
N ASP A 21 8.65 19.70 -5.78
CA ASP A 21 10.11 19.56 -5.74
C ASP A 21 10.47 18.36 -4.86
N GLY A 22 10.63 17.19 -5.48
CA GLY A 22 11.38 16.03 -4.97
C GLY A 22 10.89 15.29 -3.72
N MET A 23 9.95 15.81 -2.92
CA MET A 23 9.63 15.27 -1.60
C MET A 23 8.14 14.92 -1.45
N VAL A 24 7.76 13.73 -1.93
CA VAL A 24 6.44 13.16 -1.60
C VAL A 24 6.50 12.71 -0.15
N ALA A 25 5.81 13.44 0.74
CA ALA A 25 5.64 13.01 2.11
C ALA A 25 5.04 11.59 2.15
N VAL A 26 5.55 10.72 3.03
CA VAL A 26 5.06 9.35 3.20
C VAL A 26 3.54 9.33 3.45
N GLN A 27 3.02 10.37 4.10
CA GLN A 27 1.58 10.60 4.30
C GLN A 27 0.80 10.63 2.98
N ASN A 28 1.33 11.28 1.95
CA ASN A 28 0.69 11.35 0.63
C ASN A 28 0.79 9.99 -0.09
N ALA A 29 1.91 9.28 0.04
CA ALA A 29 2.05 7.95 -0.55
C ALA A 29 1.01 6.95 0.01
N ILE A 30 0.76 7.01 1.32
CA ILE A 30 -0.26 6.17 1.99
C ILE A 30 -1.66 6.52 1.47
N THR A 31 -2.01 7.80 1.36
CA THR A 31 -3.35 8.21 0.88
C THR A 31 -3.56 7.82 -0.58
N PHE A 32 -2.54 7.94 -1.46
CA PHE A 32 -2.62 7.44 -2.83
C PHE A 32 -2.80 5.92 -2.90
N GLY A 33 -2.05 5.16 -2.11
CA GLY A 33 -2.19 3.70 -2.04
C GLY A 33 -3.59 3.27 -1.57
N LEU A 34 -4.12 3.92 -0.54
CA LEU A 34 -5.48 3.64 -0.05
C LEU A 34 -6.55 4.02 -1.07
N GLN A 35 -6.36 5.12 -1.82
CA GLN A 35 -7.24 5.47 -2.93
C GLN A 35 -7.22 4.42 -4.06
N MET A 36 -6.07 3.81 -4.35
CA MET A 36 -5.99 2.71 -5.32
C MET A 36 -6.77 1.48 -4.84
N ILE A 37 -6.62 1.10 -3.57
CA ILE A 37 -7.36 -0.01 -2.97
C ILE A 37 -8.86 0.28 -2.98
N SER A 38 -9.27 1.50 -2.64
CA SER A 38 -10.66 1.95 -2.65
C SER A 38 -11.29 1.86 -4.05
N LYS A 39 -10.52 2.18 -5.11
CA LYS A 39 -10.95 2.01 -6.50
C LYS A 39 -11.17 0.54 -6.89
N CYS A 40 -10.43 -0.39 -6.30
CA CYS A 40 -10.57 -1.84 -6.55
C CYS A 40 -11.78 -2.47 -5.82
N GLY A 41 -12.46 -1.72 -4.95
CA GLY A 41 -13.60 -2.20 -4.17
C GLY A 41 -13.22 -3.00 -2.92
N PHE A 42 -13.94 -2.74 -1.84
CA PHE A 42 -13.76 -3.38 -0.54
C PHE A 42 -14.55 -4.70 -0.44
N SER A 43 -14.20 -5.69 -1.25
CA SER A 43 -14.67 -7.07 -1.05
C SER A 43 -13.92 -7.71 0.13
N GLN A 44 -14.56 -8.65 0.84
CA GLN A 44 -13.92 -9.47 1.89
C GLN A 44 -12.55 -9.99 1.43
N ARG A 45 -12.44 -10.44 0.16
CA ARG A 45 -11.17 -10.96 -0.38
C ARG A 45 -10.10 -9.88 -0.52
N ASN A 46 -10.42 -8.73 -1.10
CA ASN A 46 -9.45 -7.65 -1.29
C ASN A 46 -8.97 -7.08 0.06
N ILE A 47 -9.88 -6.93 1.02
CA ILE A 47 -9.52 -6.47 2.37
C ILE A 47 -8.59 -7.46 3.04
N VAL A 48 -8.90 -8.76 2.98
CA VAL A 48 -8.06 -9.82 3.57
C VAL A 48 -6.67 -9.86 2.93
N ILE A 49 -6.58 -9.77 1.60
CA ILE A 49 -5.29 -9.72 0.88
C ILE A 49 -4.48 -8.50 1.33
N VAL A 50 -5.10 -7.31 1.36
CA VAL A 50 -4.43 -6.07 1.79
C VAL A 50 -3.98 -6.16 3.25
N ALA A 51 -4.84 -6.62 4.15
CA ALA A 51 -4.57 -6.71 5.58
C ALA A 51 -3.46 -7.74 5.90
N LEU A 52 -3.52 -8.93 5.30
CA LEU A 52 -2.49 -9.96 5.47
C LEU A 52 -1.14 -9.50 4.89
N SER A 53 -1.14 -8.93 3.69
CA SER A 53 0.09 -8.44 3.06
C SER A 53 0.74 -7.34 3.90
N LEU A 54 -0.05 -6.37 4.35
CA LEU A 54 0.43 -5.29 5.21
C LEU A 54 0.93 -5.83 6.56
N SER A 55 0.20 -6.77 7.18
CA SER A 55 0.58 -7.40 8.44
C SER A 55 1.92 -8.15 8.33
N VAL A 56 2.13 -8.91 7.27
CA VAL A 56 3.40 -9.61 7.02
C VAL A 56 4.52 -8.60 6.77
N GLY A 57 4.26 -7.53 6.01
CA GLY A 57 5.26 -6.49 5.76
C GLY A 57 5.71 -5.76 7.02
N LEU A 58 4.76 -5.36 7.87
CA LEU A 58 5.05 -4.74 9.17
C LEU A 58 5.69 -5.74 10.16
N GLY A 59 5.34 -7.03 10.10
CA GLY A 59 5.99 -8.06 10.90
C GLY A 59 7.45 -8.28 10.47
N PHE A 60 7.72 -8.26 9.17
CA PHE A 60 9.07 -8.40 8.61
C PHE A 60 9.99 -7.25 8.99
N THR A 61 9.49 -6.01 9.08
CA THR A 61 10.31 -4.89 9.57
C THR A 61 10.72 -5.09 11.03
N GLN A 62 9.88 -5.69 11.87
CA GLN A 62 10.21 -5.97 13.28
C GLN A 62 11.20 -7.14 13.44
N CYS A 63 11.17 -8.10 12.51
CA CYS A 63 12.05 -9.26 12.50
C CYS A 63 13.35 -9.06 11.70
N GLU A 64 13.67 -7.84 11.25
CA GLU A 64 14.89 -7.54 10.48
C GLU A 64 16.16 -8.02 11.19
N ASN A 65 16.17 -7.97 12.53
CA ASN A 65 17.27 -8.42 13.38
C ASN A 65 17.49 -9.95 13.36
N LEU A 66 16.49 -10.75 13.01
CA LEU A 66 16.64 -12.21 12.91
C LEU A 66 17.40 -12.63 11.64
N PHE A 67 17.33 -11.82 10.59
CA PHE A 67 18.08 -12.02 9.35
C PHE A 67 19.55 -11.62 9.47
N ALA A 68 19.97 -11.00 10.60
CA ALA A 68 21.36 -10.69 10.91
C ALA A 68 22.23 -11.95 11.08
N ILE A 69 21.63 -13.05 11.53
CA ILE A 69 22.28 -14.35 11.72
C ILE A 69 22.48 -15.12 10.39
N PHE A 70 21.74 -14.74 9.33
CA PHE A 70 21.76 -15.43 8.04
C PHE A 70 22.80 -14.81 7.06
N PRO A 71 23.31 -15.60 6.09
CA PRO A 71 24.29 -15.15 5.09
C PRO A 71 23.86 -13.90 4.32
N GLN A 72 24.85 -13.08 3.91
CA GLN A 72 24.68 -11.75 3.31
C GLN A 72 23.63 -11.68 2.19
N ILE A 73 23.49 -12.73 1.36
CA ILE A 73 22.56 -12.73 0.24
C ILE A 73 21.09 -12.58 0.70
N ILE A 74 20.73 -13.23 1.81
CA ILE A 74 19.38 -13.14 2.38
C ILE A 74 19.23 -11.79 3.08
N GLN A 75 20.26 -11.34 3.78
CA GLN A 75 20.22 -10.05 4.47
C GLN A 75 20.05 -8.87 3.50
N THR A 76 20.71 -8.88 2.35
CA THR A 76 20.56 -7.80 1.36
C THR A 76 19.17 -7.82 0.70
N VAL A 77 18.61 -8.98 0.38
CA VAL A 77 17.29 -9.05 -0.26
C VAL A 77 16.16 -8.76 0.74
N PHE A 78 16.25 -9.27 1.97
CA PHE A 78 15.19 -9.15 2.98
C PHE A 78 15.32 -7.91 3.87
N ALA A 79 16.53 -7.52 4.29
CA ALA A 79 16.72 -6.34 5.16
C ALA A 79 16.79 -5.03 4.36
N GLN A 80 17.49 -4.98 3.21
CA GLN A 80 17.60 -3.73 2.45
C GLN A 80 16.39 -3.46 1.55
N LYS A 81 15.60 -4.48 1.21
CA LYS A 81 14.45 -4.38 0.31
C LYS A 81 13.19 -5.02 0.89
N CYS A 82 12.89 -4.74 2.17
CA CYS A 82 11.72 -5.26 2.88
C CYS A 82 10.40 -5.15 2.09
N VAL A 83 10.19 -4.04 1.36
CA VAL A 83 8.99 -3.79 0.55
C VAL A 83 8.76 -4.87 -0.52
N ALA A 84 9.83 -5.46 -1.07
CA ALA A 84 9.72 -6.49 -2.10
C ALA A 84 9.08 -7.78 -1.56
N VAL A 85 9.40 -8.15 -0.31
CA VAL A 85 8.85 -9.35 0.36
C VAL A 85 7.34 -9.21 0.53
N VAL A 86 6.88 -8.02 0.91
CA VAL A 86 5.45 -7.68 1.03
C VAL A 86 4.72 -7.90 -0.28
N PHE A 87 5.34 -7.47 -1.38
CA PHE A 87 4.76 -7.57 -2.72
C PHE A 87 4.65 -9.02 -3.20
N ILE A 88 5.70 -9.82 -2.96
CA ILE A 88 5.71 -11.26 -3.27
C ILE A 88 4.59 -11.97 -2.49
N VAL A 89 4.49 -11.72 -1.18
CA VAL A 89 3.45 -12.29 -0.32
C VAL A 89 2.06 -11.88 -0.80
N ALA A 90 1.86 -10.62 -1.18
CA ALA A 90 0.59 -10.15 -1.72
C ALA A 90 0.20 -10.85 -3.02
N ILE A 91 1.15 -11.04 -3.94
CA ILE A 91 0.92 -11.76 -5.20
C ILE A 91 0.59 -13.23 -4.93
N VAL A 92 1.35 -13.88 -4.06
CA VAL A 92 1.13 -15.28 -3.67
C VAL A 92 -0.23 -15.44 -3.00
N LEU A 93 -0.61 -14.55 -2.07
CA LEU A 93 -1.92 -14.58 -1.43
C LEU A 93 -3.04 -14.31 -2.43
N ASN A 94 -2.87 -13.37 -3.35
CA ASN A 94 -3.85 -13.13 -4.40
C ASN A 94 -4.09 -14.38 -5.29
N LEU A 95 -3.06 -15.24 -5.45
CA LEU A 95 -3.13 -16.49 -6.21
C LEU A 95 -3.67 -17.67 -5.39
N ILE A 96 -3.26 -17.79 -4.12
CA ILE A 96 -3.63 -18.89 -3.22
C ILE A 96 -5.06 -18.72 -2.71
N LEU A 97 -5.50 -17.48 -2.51
CA LEU A 97 -6.83 -17.21 -1.97
C LEU A 97 -7.82 -17.53 -3.08
N PRO A 98 -8.75 -18.48 -2.88
CA PRO A 98 -9.64 -18.93 -3.94
C PRO A 98 -10.77 -17.91 -4.13
N LYS A 99 -11.23 -17.74 -5.39
CA LYS A 99 -12.15 -16.66 -5.84
C LYS A 99 -13.55 -16.68 -5.21
N ASN A 100 -13.84 -17.67 -4.38
CA ASN A 100 -15.14 -18.12 -3.92
C ASN A 100 -15.37 -17.94 -2.41
N MET A 101 -14.79 -16.91 -1.78
CA MET A 101 -15.35 -16.42 -0.50
C MET A 101 -16.56 -15.53 -0.80
N GLU A 102 -17.54 -16.12 -1.48
CA GLU A 102 -18.90 -15.64 -1.61
C GLU A 102 -19.71 -16.61 -0.76
N ALA A 103 -19.89 -16.26 0.51
CA ALA A 103 -20.95 -16.81 1.34
C ALA A 103 -22.10 -15.81 1.34
#